data_AF-A0A4Y8V522-F1
#
_entry.id   AF-A0A4Y8V522-F1
#
_cell.length_a   1.000
_cell.length_b   1.000
_cell.length_c   1.000
_cell.angle_alpha   90.00
_cell.angle_beta   90.00
_cell.angle_gamma   90.00
#
_symmetry.space_group_name_H-M   'P 1'
#
loop_
_entity.id
_entity.type
_entity.pdbx_description
1 polymer ?
#
loop_
_entity_poly.entity_id
_entity_poly.type
_entity_poly.pdbx_seq_one_letter_code
_entity_poly.pdbx_strand_id
1 'polypeptide(L)'
;MIDYATYEVKVTEFEPSYLGQLSAYMSFVNHTLKSDADNPTIGLLICKSKDNIFAQYSLEGYNQPIGISEFEGVNLLPKEFKSSLPSIEDIEAELKKNSKQ
;
A
#
# COMPACT_ATOMS: atom_id res chain seq x y z
N MET A 1 -4.20 25.35 -4.87
CA MET A 1 -3.82 24.10 -5.55
C MET A 1 -3.15 23.22 -4.53
N ILE A 2 -3.86 22.18 -4.11
CA ILE A 2 -3.42 21.17 -3.15
C ILE A 2 -3.27 19.85 -3.90
N ASP A 3 -2.28 19.05 -3.50
CA ASP A 3 -2.08 17.70 -4.00
C ASP A 3 -2.68 16.68 -3.03
N TYR A 4 -3.41 15.71 -3.58
CA TYR A 4 -3.91 14.57 -2.82
C TYR A 4 -3.21 13.29 -3.29
N ALA A 5 -2.94 12.38 -2.37
CA ALA A 5 -2.37 11.07 -2.68
C ALA A 5 -3.18 9.95 -2.00
N THR A 6 -3.39 8.86 -2.73
CA THR A 6 -4.01 7.63 -2.23
C THR A 6 -3.03 6.47 -2.36
N TYR A 7 -2.98 5.61 -1.36
CA TYR A 7 -2.01 4.51 -1.28
C TYR A 7 -2.74 3.17 -1.20
N GLU A 8 -2.35 2.23 -2.05
CA GLU A 8 -2.79 0.84 -2.01
C GLU A 8 -1.58 -0.05 -1.70
N VAL A 9 -1.59 -0.75 -0.57
CA VAL A 9 -0.45 -1.58 -0.12
C VAL A 9 -0.85 -3.05 -0.10
N LYS A 10 -0.06 -3.89 -0.76
CA LYS A 10 -0.24 -5.34 -0.84
C LYS A 10 1.04 -6.07 -0.46
N VAL A 11 0.90 -7.10 0.36
CA VAL A 11 1.99 -8.02 0.75
C VAL A 11 2.18 -9.16 -0.25
N THR A 12 1.44 -9.13 -1.36
CA THR A 12 1.44 -10.12 -2.44
C THR A 12 2.04 -9.51 -3.71
N GLU A 13 2.30 -10.37 -4.70
CA GLU A 13 2.66 -9.94 -6.06
C GLU A 13 1.57 -9.04 -6.65
N PHE A 14 1.95 -8.12 -7.52
CA PHE A 14 1.04 -7.27 -8.26
C PHE A 14 -0.03 -8.06 -9.01
N GLU A 15 -1.29 -7.66 -8.83
CA GLU A 15 -2.40 -8.07 -9.67
C GLU A 15 -3.13 -6.84 -10.26
N PRO A 16 -3.63 -6.91 -11.51
CA PRO A 16 -4.35 -5.80 -12.13
C PRO A 16 -5.61 -5.36 -11.36
N SER A 17 -6.22 -6.27 -10.59
CA SER A 17 -7.40 -6.00 -9.77
C SER A 17 -7.17 -4.90 -8.73
N TYR A 18 -5.91 -4.70 -8.30
CA TYR A 18 -5.54 -3.70 -7.32
C TYR A 18 -5.60 -2.27 -7.89
N LEU A 19 -5.36 -2.11 -9.20
CA LEU A 19 -5.52 -0.82 -9.88
C LEU A 19 -6.97 -0.35 -9.86
N GLY A 20 -7.93 -1.27 -9.95
CA GLY A 20 -9.36 -0.96 -9.85
C GLY A 20 -9.74 -0.41 -8.47
N GLN A 21 -9.20 -1.01 -7.40
CA GLN A 21 -9.39 -0.52 -6.03
C GLN A 21 -8.81 0.89 -5.86
N LEU A 22 -7.56 1.09 -6.26
CA LEU A 22 -6.88 2.38 -6.17
C LEU A 22 -7.59 3.47 -6.98
N SER A 23 -7.99 3.16 -8.22
CA SER A 23 -8.74 4.06 -9.11
C SER A 23 -10.07 4.51 -8.50
N ALA A 24 -10.78 3.61 -7.82
CA ALA A 24 -12.02 3.94 -7.12
C ALA A 24 -11.78 4.96 -6.00
N TYR A 25 -10.74 4.76 -5.18
CA TYR A 25 -10.37 5.69 -4.11
C TYR A 25 -9.97 7.07 -4.66
N MET A 26 -9.14 7.11 -5.70
CA MET A 26 -8.74 8.36 -6.35
C MET A 26 -9.96 9.10 -6.90
N SER A 27 -10.90 8.39 -7.52
CA SER A 27 -12.13 8.97 -8.05
C SER A 27 -13.01 9.56 -6.95
N PHE A 28 -13.13 8.88 -5.81
CA PHE A 28 -13.84 9.38 -4.63
C PHE A 28 -13.21 10.67 -4.10
N VAL A 29 -11.87 10.70 -3.95
CA VAL A 29 -11.14 11.90 -3.50
C VAL A 29 -11.33 13.07 -4.48
N ASN A 30 -11.21 12.80 -5.78
CA ASN A 30 -11.42 13.81 -6.83
C ASN A 30 -12.83 14.43 -6.78
N HIS A 31 -13.87 13.67 -6.42
CA HIS A 31 -15.24 14.19 -6.37
C HIS A 31 -15.63 14.81 -5.03
N THR A 32 -15.03 14.36 -3.92
CA THR A 32 -15.51 14.71 -2.57
C THR A 32 -14.64 15.76 -1.88
N LEU A 33 -13.33 15.75 -2.15
CA LEU A 33 -12.36 16.58 -1.42
C LEU A 33 -11.74 17.69 -2.26
N LYS A 34 -11.61 17.47 -3.56
CA LYS A 34 -10.94 18.42 -4.44
C LYS A 34 -11.86 19.53 -4.93
N SER A 35 -11.26 20.70 -5.12
CA SER A 35 -11.81 21.78 -5.93
C SER A 35 -11.29 21.71 -7.37
N ASP A 36 -11.94 22.45 -8.29
CA ASP A 36 -11.54 22.51 -9.70
C ASP A 36 -10.12 23.08 -9.92
N ALA A 37 -9.58 23.81 -8.93
CA ALA A 37 -8.24 24.39 -8.98
C ALA A 37 -7.14 23.45 -8.43
N ASP A 38 -7.49 22.24 -7.98
CA ASP A 38 -6.56 21.27 -7.41
C ASP A 38 -6.05 20.26 -8.43
N ASN A 39 -4.82 19.79 -8.25
CA ASN A 39 -4.19 18.84 -9.15
C ASN A 39 -4.85 17.46 -9.09
N PRO A 40 -4.85 16.68 -10.19
CA PRO A 40 -5.25 15.27 -10.18
C PRO A 40 -4.69 14.50 -8.98
N THR A 41 -5.54 13.80 -8.23
CA THR A 41 -5.09 12.93 -7.14
C THR A 41 -4.10 11.90 -7.68
N ILE A 42 -3.00 11.66 -6.97
CA ILE A 42 -1.97 10.68 -7.34
C ILE A 42 -2.24 9.35 -6.64
N GLY A 43 -2.13 8.25 -7.40
CA GLY A 43 -2.27 6.90 -6.89
C GLY A 43 -0.91 6.23 -6.75
N LEU A 44 -0.64 5.63 -5.59
CA LEU A 44 0.57 4.84 -5.37
C LEU A 44 0.19 3.43 -4.94
N LEU A 45 0.51 2.45 -5.79
CA LEU A 45 0.35 1.04 -5.49
C LEU A 45 1.70 0.46 -5.09
N ILE A 46 1.78 -0.11 -3.89
CA ILE A 46 2.97 -0.75 -3.34
C ILE A 46 2.65 -2.24 -3.19
N CYS A 47 3.42 -3.09 -3.86
CA CYS A 47 3.24 -4.54 -3.84
C CYS A 47 4.54 -5.23 -3.44
N LYS A 48 4.50 -6.52 -3.09
CA LYS A 48 5.72 -7.27 -2.73
C LYS A 48 6.68 -7.42 -3.91
N SER A 49 6.15 -7.63 -5.10
CA SER A 49 6.89 -7.82 -6.35
C SER A 49 5.98 -7.55 -7.56
N LYS A 50 6.55 -7.26 -8.72
CA LYS A 50 5.85 -7.06 -10.00
C LYS A 50 6.74 -7.41 -11.19
N ASP A 51 6.15 -7.99 -12.22
CA ASP A 51 6.78 -7.94 -13.54
C ASP A 51 6.62 -6.52 -14.11
N ASN A 52 7.75 -5.87 -14.43
CA ASN A 52 7.75 -4.47 -14.89
C ASN A 52 6.98 -4.27 -16.20
N ILE A 53 7.04 -5.23 -17.12
CA ILE A 53 6.36 -5.17 -18.42
C ILE A 53 4.87 -5.36 -18.21
N PHE A 54 4.48 -6.38 -17.45
CA PHE A 54 3.08 -6.65 -17.15
C PHE A 54 2.41 -5.51 -16.36
N ALA A 55 3.12 -4.93 -15.39
CA ALA A 55 2.66 -3.77 -14.64
C ALA A 55 2.46 -2.55 -15.57
N GLN A 56 3.39 -2.31 -16.49
CA GLN A 56 3.28 -1.23 -17.47
C GLN A 56 2.06 -1.40 -18.38
N TYR A 57 1.85 -2.58 -18.95
CA TYR A 57 0.67 -2.86 -19.78
C TYR A 57 -0.64 -2.74 -18.99
N SER A 58 -0.64 -3.13 -17.72
CA SER A 58 -1.82 -2.98 -16.86
C SER A 58 -2.17 -1.51 -16.60
N LEU A 59 -1.17 -0.61 -16.57
CA LEU A 59 -1.36 0.83 -16.41
C LEU A 59 -1.92 1.51 -17.66
N GLU A 60 -1.68 0.98 -18.87
CA GLU A 60 -2.16 1.60 -20.12
C GLU A 60 -3.69 1.72 -20.18
N GLY A 61 -4.43 0.90 -19.44
CA GLY A 61 -5.89 0.99 -19.31
C GLY A 61 -6.38 2.13 -18.40
N TYR A 62 -5.50 2.88 -17.75
CA TYR A 62 -5.84 3.90 -16.76
C TYR A 62 -5.36 5.29 -17.22
N ASN A 63 -6.27 6.26 -17.20
CA ASN A 63 -5.97 7.67 -17.52
C ASN A 63 -5.61 8.51 -16.29
N GLN A 64 -5.61 7.90 -15.09
CA GLN A 64 -5.29 8.56 -13.83
C GLN A 64 -3.79 8.44 -13.54
N PRO A 65 -3.17 9.41 -12.82
CA PRO A 65 -1.75 9.34 -12.49
C PRO A 65 -1.52 8.28 -11.40
N ILE A 66 -1.18 7.06 -11.82
CA ILE A 66 -0.91 5.91 -10.94
C ILE A 66 0.53 5.45 -11.11
N GLY A 67 1.25 5.30 -10.00
CA GLY A 67 2.56 4.65 -9.94
C GLY A 67 2.47 3.30 -9.24
N ILE A 68 3.20 2.30 -9.76
CA ILE A 68 3.35 0.99 -9.12
C ILE A 68 4.80 0.82 -8.68
N SER A 69 5.00 0.47 -7.40
CA SER A 69 6.31 0.22 -6.80
C SER A 69 6.35 -1.16 -6.15
N GLU A 70 7.52 -1.77 -6.17
CA GLU A 70 7.81 -2.93 -5.33
C GLU A 70 8.32 -2.45 -3.97
N PHE A 71 7.87 -3.13 -2.93
CA PHE A 71 8.43 -2.97 -1.61
C PHE A 71 9.71 -3.78 -1.49
N GLU A 72 10.84 -3.10 -1.55
CA GLU A 72 12.11 -3.72 -1.18
C GLU A 72 12.09 -4.02 0.32
N GLY A 73 11.95 -5.32 0.63
CA GLY A 73 11.86 -5.86 1.96
C GLY A 73 12.87 -5.19 2.87
N VAL A 74 12.34 -4.39 3.77
CA VAL A 74 13.19 -3.43 4.46
C VAL A 74 14.11 -4.20 5.39
N ASN A 75 15.36 -3.75 5.43
CA ASN A 75 16.20 -3.84 6.62
C ASN A 75 15.58 -3.04 7.80
N LEU A 76 14.26 -3.14 8.03
CA LEU A 76 13.42 -2.33 8.95
C LEU A 76 13.72 -2.62 10.41
N LEU A 77 14.35 -3.74 10.69
CA LEU A 77 14.79 -4.08 12.03
C LEU A 77 16.29 -3.78 12.09
N PRO A 78 16.70 -2.61 12.61
CA PRO A 78 18.08 -2.42 13.04
C PRO A 78 18.49 -3.65 13.86
N LYS A 79 19.70 -4.17 13.65
CA LYS A 79 20.15 -5.40 14.31
C LYS A 79 19.96 -5.36 15.83
N GLU A 80 20.01 -4.15 16.40
CA GLU A 80 19.75 -3.81 17.80
C GLU A 80 18.36 -4.23 18.29
N PHE A 81 17.33 -4.22 17.44
CA PHE A 81 15.96 -4.58 17.81
C PHE A 81 15.72 -6.10 17.80
N LYS A 82 16.56 -6.91 17.15
CA LYS A 82 16.38 -8.38 17.15
C LYS A 82 16.43 -8.96 18.56
N SER A 83 17.26 -8.40 19.44
CA SER A 83 17.38 -8.85 20.85
C SER A 83 16.26 -8.35 21.76
N SER A 84 15.46 -7.37 21.33
CA SER A 84 14.34 -6.81 22.11
C SER A 84 12.97 -7.30 21.64
N LEU A 85 12.90 -8.06 20.54
CA LEU A 85 11.65 -8.65 20.08
C LEU A 85 11.28 -9.82 21.01
N PRO A 86 10.02 -9.86 21.50
CA PRO A 86 9.55 -11.00 22.28
C PRO A 86 9.56 -12.28 21.43
N SER A 87 9.75 -13.43 22.09
CA SER A 87 9.65 -14.72 21.42
C SER A 87 8.21 -15.02 20.99
N ILE A 88 8.03 -16.00 20.11
CA ILE A 88 6.69 -16.46 19.72
C ILE A 88 5.95 -16.98 20.95
N GLU A 89 6.66 -17.68 21.84
CA GLU A 89 6.15 -18.19 23.09
C GLU A 89 5.66 -17.07 24.02
N ASP A 90 6.40 -15.96 24.12
CA ASP A 90 6.01 -14.79 24.92
C ASP A 90 4.74 -14.12 24.37
N ILE A 91 4.65 -13.98 23.04
CA ILE A 91 3.47 -13.40 22.37
C ILE A 91 2.25 -14.29 22.62
N GLU A 92 2.37 -15.61 22.47
CA GLU A 92 1.27 -16.55 22.70
C GLU A 92 0.81 -16.56 24.16
N ALA A 93 1.74 -16.50 25.11
CA ALA A 93 1.42 -16.47 26.54
C ALA A 93 0.59 -15.23 26.91
N GLU A 94 0.93 -14.07 26.34
CA GLU A 94 0.23 -12.81 26.64
C GLU A 94 -1.12 -12.71 25.93
N LEU A 95 -1.24 -13.24 24.71
CA LEU A 95 -2.54 -13.40 24.04
C LEU A 95 -3.47 -14.34 24.82
N LYS A 96 -2.95 -15.43 25.38
CA LYS A 96 -3.71 -16.37 26.24
C LYS A 96 -4.15 -15.76 27.58
N LYS A 97 -3.38 -14.82 28.15
CA LYS A 97 -3.81 -14.06 29.34
C LYS A 97 -4.97 -13.12 29.01
N ASN A 98 -4.88 -12.40 27.89
CA ASN A 98 -5.89 -11.40 27.48
C ASN A 98 -7.20 -11.99 26.95
N SER A 99 -7.21 -13.26 26.54
CA SER A 99 -8.42 -13.96 26.06
C SER A 99 -9.21 -14.69 27.18
N LYS A 100 -8.78 -14.56 28.44
CA LYS A 100 -9.49 -15.07 29.63
C LYS A 100 -10.26 -13.98 30.39
N GLN A 101 -10.53 -12.84 29.76
CA GLN A 101 -11.31 -11.75 30.34
C GLN A 101 -12.70 -11.66 29.73
#